data_AF-A0A1U7TG97-F1
#
_entry.id   AF-A0A1U7TG97-F1
#
_cell.length_a   1.000
_cell.length_b   1.000
_cell.length_c   1.000
_cell.angle_alpha   90.00
_cell.angle_beta   90.00
_cell.angle_gamma   90.00
#
_symmetry.space_group_name_H-M   'P 1'
#
loop_
_entity.id
_entity.type
_entity.pdbx_description
1 polymer ?
#
loop_
_entity_poly.entity_id
_entity_poly.type
_entity_poly.pdbx_seq_one_letter_code
_entity_poly.pdbx_strand_id
1 'polypeptide(L)'
;MVDLEHMRTVKPEKHLRFCQENGFSSHFVSAKTGDSVFLCFQKVAAEILGIKLNKAEIEQSQRVVKADIVNYNQEPLSRTVNPPRSSMCVVQ
;
A
#
# COMPACT_ATOMS: atom_id res chain seq x y z
N MET A 1 4.81 -9.07 -13.04
CA MET A 1 4.00 -9.54 -11.90
C MET A 1 4.43 -8.74 -10.68
N VAL A 2 3.49 -8.11 -9.97
CA VAL A 2 3.78 -7.14 -8.90
C VAL A 2 4.50 -7.78 -7.71
N ASP A 3 4.18 -9.02 -7.40
CA ASP A 3 4.83 -9.82 -6.35
C ASP A 3 6.32 -10.10 -6.61
N LEU A 4 6.80 -9.86 -7.84
CA LEU A 4 8.20 -9.96 -8.25
C LEU A 4 8.78 -8.60 -8.65
N GLU A 5 8.35 -7.52 -7.99
CA GLU A 5 8.76 -6.15 -8.32
C GLU A 5 10.29 -5.98 -8.36
N HIS A 6 11.00 -6.63 -7.44
CA HIS A 6 12.46 -6.59 -7.36
C HIS A 6 13.17 -7.23 -8.57
N MET A 7 12.49 -8.07 -9.36
CA MET A 7 12.99 -8.64 -10.61
C MET A 7 12.28 -8.05 -11.84
N ARG A 8 11.60 -6.90 -11.70
CA ARG A 8 10.86 -6.27 -12.80
C ARG A 8 11.81 -5.87 -13.93
N THR A 9 11.52 -6.37 -15.13
CA THR A 9 12.25 -6.04 -16.36
C THR A 9 11.59 -4.91 -17.15
N VAL A 10 10.26 -4.79 -17.08
CA VAL A 10 9.50 -3.74 -17.77
C VAL A 10 9.28 -2.56 -16.83
N LYS A 11 9.91 -1.42 -17.13
CA LYS A 11 9.73 -0.18 -16.35
C LYS A 11 8.26 0.28 -16.33
N PRO A 12 7.73 0.76 -15.19
CA PRO A 12 6.36 1.24 -15.10
C PRO A 12 6.03 2.34 -16.12
N GLU A 13 6.98 3.22 -16.42
CA GLU A 13 6.78 4.33 -17.38
C GLU A 13 6.58 3.80 -18.80
N LYS A 14 7.28 2.72 -19.17
CA LYS A 14 7.11 2.07 -20.48
C LYS A 14 5.72 1.43 -20.61
N HIS A 15 5.24 0.78 -19.55
CA HIS A 15 3.88 0.24 -19.49
C HIS A 15 2.84 1.36 -19.63
N LEU A 16 2.98 2.44 -18.85
CA LEU A 16 2.03 3.56 -18.89
C LEU A 16 1.98 4.21 -20.27
N ARG A 17 3.14 4.48 -20.89
CA ARG A 17 3.19 5.03 -22.25
C ARG A 17 2.49 4.12 -23.25
N PHE A 18 2.79 2.83 -23.21
CA PHE A 18 2.15 1.85 -24.11
C PHE A 18 0.63 1.83 -23.94
N CYS A 19 0.12 1.88 -22.71
CA CYS A 19 -1.31 1.97 -22.45
C CYS A 19 -1.92 3.26 -23.01
N GLN A 20 -1.28 4.41 -22.79
CA GLN A 20 -1.76 5.71 -23.29
C GLN A 20 -1.81 5.76 -24.82
N GLU A 21 -0.75 5.29 -25.50
CA GLU A 21 -0.65 5.28 -26.96
C GLU A 21 -1.72 4.40 -27.62
N ASN A 22 -2.21 3.37 -26.92
CA ASN A 22 -3.19 2.42 -27.45
C ASN A 22 -4.59 2.57 -26.84
N GLY A 23 -4.80 3.56 -25.96
CA GLY A 23 -6.08 3.77 -25.28
C GLY A 23 -6.46 2.64 -24.31
N PHE A 24 -5.49 1.95 -23.71
CA PHE A 24 -5.74 0.91 -22.73
C PHE A 24 -5.75 1.46 -21.31
N SER A 25 -6.55 0.86 -20.44
CA SER A 25 -6.43 1.06 -19.00
C SER A 25 -5.21 0.31 -18.43
N SER A 26 -4.51 0.95 -17.50
CA SER A 26 -3.26 0.45 -16.89
C SER A 26 -3.56 -0.25 -15.57
N HIS A 27 -3.16 -1.52 -15.45
CA HIS A 27 -3.37 -2.31 -14.24
C HIS A 27 -2.13 -3.13 -13.88
N PHE A 28 -1.74 -3.08 -12.61
CA PHE A 28 -0.67 -3.89 -12.04
C PHE A 28 -1.29 -4.84 -11.02
N VAL A 29 -1.11 -6.15 -11.21
CA VAL A 29 -1.74 -7.19 -10.37
C VAL A 29 -0.77 -8.30 -10.01
N SER A 30 -1.10 -9.04 -8.95
CA SER A 30 -0.46 -10.30 -8.58
C SER A 30 -1.52 -11.37 -8.34
N ALA A 31 -1.58 -12.37 -9.22
CA ALA A 31 -2.45 -13.52 -9.03
C ALA A 31 -2.02 -14.38 -7.83
N LYS A 32 -0.73 -14.38 -7.48
CA LYS A 32 -0.18 -15.16 -6.36
C LYS A 32 -0.62 -14.63 -5.00
N THR A 33 -0.55 -13.31 -4.82
CA THR A 33 -0.90 -12.65 -3.54
C THR A 33 -2.36 -12.16 -3.52
N GLY A 34 -3.03 -12.16 -4.67
CA GLY A 34 -4.35 -11.57 -4.87
C GLY A 34 -4.34 -10.04 -4.93
N ASP A 35 -3.16 -9.42 -4.99
CA ASP A 35 -3.05 -7.96 -5.00
C ASP A 35 -3.70 -7.38 -6.25
N SER A 36 -4.65 -6.46 -6.01
CA SER A 36 -5.38 -5.67 -7.01
C SER A 36 -6.16 -6.49 -8.05
N VAL A 37 -6.28 -7.81 -7.89
CA VAL A 37 -6.99 -8.68 -8.84
C VAL A 37 -8.48 -8.30 -8.92
N PHE A 38 -9.17 -8.24 -7.79
CA PHE A 38 -10.58 -7.87 -7.75
C PHE A 38 -10.84 -6.47 -8.31
N LEU A 39 -10.03 -5.49 -7.87
CA LEU A 39 -10.14 -4.10 -8.32
C LEU A 39 -9.88 -3.94 -9.82
N CYS A 40 -8.98 -4.74 -10.39
CA CYS A 40 -8.73 -4.78 -11.85
C CYS A 40 -10.02 -5.17 -12.61
N PHE A 41 -10.65 -6.29 -12.25
CA PHE A 41 -11.90 -6.72 -12.88
C PHE A 41 -13.04 -5.74 -12.67
N GLN A 42 -13.18 -5.19 -11.46
CA GLN A 42 -14.20 -4.20 -11.15
C GLN A 42 -14.05 -2.93 -11.99
N LYS A 43 -12.81 -2.42 -12.14
CA LYS A 43 -12.52 -1.25 -12.98
C LYS A 43 -12.83 -1.49 -14.44
N VAL A 44 -12.44 -2.66 -14.98
CA VAL A 44 -12.73 -3.03 -16.37
C VAL A 44 -14.25 -3.12 -16.59
N ALA A 45 -14.99 -3.76 -15.67
CA ALA A 45 -16.45 -3.83 -15.76
C ALA A 45 -17.08 -2.44 -15.70
N ALA A 46 -16.63 -1.57 -14.79
CA ALA A 46 -17.12 -0.21 -14.66
C ALA A 46 -16.83 0.63 -15.92
N GLU A 47 -15.64 0.47 -16.52
CA GLU A 47 -15.24 1.14 -17.76
C GLU A 47 -16.15 0.72 -18.93
N ILE A 48 -16.38 -0.58 -19.11
CA ILE A 48 -17.28 -1.12 -20.15
C ILE A 48 -18.72 -0.60 -19.96
N LEU A 49 -19.18 -0.52 -18.70
CA LEU A 49 -20.54 -0.08 -18.37
C LEU A 49 -20.69 1.45 -18.30
N GLY A 50 -19.61 2.22 -18.46
CA GLY A 50 -19.64 3.68 -18.34
C GLY A 50 -19.91 4.19 -16.90
N ILE A 51 -19.65 3.36 -15.89
CA ILE A 51 -19.83 3.69 -14.48
C ILE A 51 -18.55 4.33 -13.95
N LYS A 52 -18.65 5.52 -13.36
CA LYS A 52 -17.53 6.18 -12.68
C LYS A 52 -17.44 5.68 -11.24
N LEU A 53 -16.39 4.91 -10.95
CA LEU A 53 -16.02 4.56 -9.58
C LEU A 53 -15.39 5.78 -8.90
N ASN A 54 -15.85 6.09 -7.70
CA ASN A 54 -15.27 7.14 -6.88
C ASN A 54 -14.07 6.62 -6.07
N LYS A 55 -13.31 7.54 -5.47
CA LYS A 55 -12.09 7.21 -4.71
C LYS A 55 -12.39 6.31 -3.50
N ALA A 56 -13.52 6.53 -2.82
CA ALA A 56 -13.89 5.75 -1.63
C ALA A 56 -14.22 4.29 -2.00
N GLU A 57 -14.92 4.05 -3.11
CA GLU A 57 -15.23 2.70 -3.61
C GLU A 57 -13.96 1.93 -4.00
N ILE A 58 -13.00 2.63 -4.61
CA ILE A 58 -11.69 2.07 -4.99
C ILE A 58 -10.88 1.70 -3.74
N GLU A 59 -10.82 2.58 -2.74
CA GLU A 59 -10.07 2.36 -1.50
C GLU A 59 -10.72 1.28 -0.63
N GLN A 60 -12.05 1.24 -0.54
CA GLN A 60 -12.78 0.21 0.18
C GLN A 60 -12.55 -1.20 -0.40
N SER A 61 -12.31 -1.28 -1.71
CA SER A 61 -12.03 -2.54 -2.40
C SER A 61 -10.59 -3.04 -2.19
N GLN A 62 -9.73 -2.27 -1.53
CA GLN A 62 -8.39 -2.75 -1.15
C GLN A 62 -8.48 -3.75 0.00
N ARG A 63 -7.64 -4.79 -0.08
CA ARG A 63 -7.59 -5.83 0.95
C ARG A 63 -7.05 -5.25 2.25
N VAL A 64 -7.78 -5.46 3.35
CA VAL A 64 -7.33 -5.09 4.69
C VAL A 64 -6.13 -5.96 5.09
N VAL A 65 -5.02 -5.31 5.45
CA VAL A 65 -3.85 -5.96 6.03
C VAL A 65 -4.10 -6.13 7.53
N LYS A 66 -4.12 -7.39 7.98
CA LYS A 66 -4.20 -7.70 9.42
C LYS A 66 -2.80 -7.80 9.98
N ALA A 67 -2.54 -7.07 11.05
CA ALA A 67 -1.31 -7.19 11.83
C ALA A 67 -1.64 -7.83 13.16
N ASP A 68 -0.89 -8.87 13.53
CA ASP A 68 -1.00 -9.49 14.84
C ASP A 68 -0.28 -8.61 15.87
N ILE A 69 -0.98 -8.26 16.94
CA ILE A 69 -0.37 -7.55 18.08
C ILE A 69 0.27 -8.60 18.97
N VAL A 70 1.61 -8.63 19.00
CA VAL A 70 2.34 -9.48 19.94
C VAL A 70 2.23 -8.87 21.33
N ASN A 71 1.39 -9.49 22.17
CA ASN A 71 1.27 -9.10 23.56
C ASN A 71 2.44 -9.70 24.33
N TYR A 72 3.55 -8.97 24.42
CA TYR A 72 4.62 -9.32 25.33
C TYR A 72 4.07 -9.17 26.74
N ASN A 73 4.10 -10.25 27.54
CA ASN A 73 3.87 -10.15 28.97
C ASN A 73 4.85 -9.11 29.51
N GLN A 74 4.35 -7.91 29.80
CA GLN A 74 5.09 -6.92 30.55
C GLN A 74 5.20 -7.48 31.97
N GLU A 75 6.25 -8.25 32.25
CA GLU A 75 6.74 -8.26 33.63
C GLU A 75 6.93 -6.80 34.02
N PRO A 76 6.41 -6.34 35.16
CA PRO A 76 6.54 -4.96 35.57
C PRO A 76 8.01 -4.67 35.79
N LEU A 77 8.68 -4.14 34.75
CA LEU A 77 9.96 -3.48 34.89
C LEU A 77 9.71 -2.34 35.86
N SER A 78 10.21 -2.50 37.08
CA SER A 78 10.24 -1.48 38.10
C SER A 78 10.84 -0.23 37.47
N ARG A 79 10.00 0.77 37.21
CA ARG A 79 10.46 2.07 36.73
C ARG A 79 11.31 2.67 37.84
N THR A 80 12.64 2.61 37.70
CA THR A 80 13.52 3.47 38.46
C THR A 80 13.27 4.89 37.97
N VAL A 81 12.60 5.68 38.81
CA VAL A 81 12.41 7.12 38.60
C VAL A 81 13.80 7.76 38.69
N ASN A 82 14.42 8.03 37.54
CA ASN A 82 15.61 8.88 37.51
C ASN A 82 15.17 10.34 37.70
N PRO A 83 15.76 11.09 38.64
CA PRO A 83 15.45 12.50 38.81
C PRO A 83 15.87 13.32 37.58
N PRO A 84 15.18 14.43 37.29
CA PRO A 84 15.40 15.22 36.09
C PRO A 84 16.77 15.91 36.16
N ARG A 85 17.72 15.47 35.33
CA ARG A 85 18.89 16.30 34.99
C ARG A 85 18.52 17.17 33.80
N SER A 86 18.11 18.41 34.07
CA SER A 86 18.00 19.45 33.06
C SER A 86 19.40 19.74 32.49
N SER A 87 19.57 19.54 31.17
CA SER A 87 20.68 20.13 30.42
C SER A 87 20.13 21.34 29.66
N MET A 88 20.33 22.53 30.23
CA MET A 88 20.18 23.77 29.48
C MET A 88 21.27 23.84 28.42
N CYS A 89 20.93 23.94 27.14
CA CYS A 89 21.89 24.35 26.11
C CYS A 89 22.00 25.88 26.11
N VAL A 90 23.22 26.40 26.21
CA VAL A 90 23.51 27.78 25.84
C VAL A 90 23.90 27.74 24.36
N VAL A 91 23.10 28.39 23.52
CA VAL A 91 23.52 28.73 22.15
C VAL A 91 24.33 30.00 22.28
N GLN A 92 25.61 29.93 21.91
CA GLN A 92 26.49 31.08 21.75
C GLN A 92 26.90 31.18 20.29
#